data_AF-A0A932YU67-F1
#
_entry.id   AF-A0A932YU67-F1
#
_cell.length_a   1.000
_cell.length_b   1.000
_cell.length_c   1.000
_cell.angle_alpha   90.00
_cell.angle_beta   90.00
_cell.angle_gamma   90.00
#
_symmetry.space_group_name_H-M   'P 1'
#
loop_
_entity.id
_entity.type
_entity.pdbx_description
1 polymer ?
#
loop_
_entity_poly.entity_id
_entity_poly.type
_entity_poly.pdbx_seq_one_letter_code
_entity_poly.pdbx_strand_id
1 'polypeptide(L)'
;MPMLQSNLQQKIATELGVGSLPPESQRRIIARLGEIILQRATMNILDVLPQEKRGEFGKLAAGEDQGAVEMFLKAHVPNAEELVNAAIRQEVEAFKGFKAQLAAN
;
A
#
# COMPACT_ATOMS: atom_id res chain seq x y z
N MET A 1 3.20 19.35 -12.07
CA MET A 1 3.39 20.30 -10.94
C MET A 1 4.27 19.66 -9.86
N PRO A 2 5.58 19.94 -9.82
CA PRO A 2 6.54 19.29 -8.91
C PRO A 2 6.32 19.60 -7.40
N MET A 3 5.59 20.68 -7.06
CA MET A 3 5.33 21.09 -5.68
C MET A 3 4.45 20.09 -4.88
N LEU A 4 3.52 19.41 -5.54
CA LEU A 4 2.57 18.49 -4.87
C LEU A 4 3.25 17.18 -4.45
N GLN A 5 4.13 16.64 -5.29
CA GLN A 5 4.83 15.37 -5.03
C GLN A 5 5.79 15.50 -3.84
N SER A 6 6.53 16.61 -3.74
CA SER A 6 7.45 16.86 -2.63
C SER A 6 6.73 16.97 -1.28
N ASN A 7 5.56 17.61 -1.25
CA ASN A 7 4.77 17.74 -0.02
C ASN A 7 4.19 16.40 0.46
N LEU A 8 3.67 15.58 -0.45
CA LEU A 8 3.15 14.26 -0.11
C LEU A 8 4.27 13.35 0.40
N GLN A 9 5.41 13.35 -0.29
CA GLN A 9 6.55 12.54 0.10
C GLN A 9 7.08 12.91 1.50
N GLN A 10 7.15 14.20 1.82
CA GLN A 10 7.56 14.67 3.16
C GLN A 10 6.57 14.26 4.26
N LYS A 11 5.26 14.31 3.98
CA LYS A 11 4.23 13.84 4.93
C LYS A 11 4.38 12.35 5.23
N ILE A 12 4.49 11.53 4.19
CA ILE A 12 4.69 10.07 4.34
C ILE A 12 6.01 9.80 5.08
N ALA A 13 7.11 10.48 4.71
CA ALA A 13 8.38 10.33 5.41
C ALA A 13 8.29 10.67 6.90
N THR A 14 7.51 11.69 7.25
CA THR A 14 7.26 12.08 8.64
C THR A 14 6.43 11.03 9.38
N GLU A 15 5.35 10.55 8.78
CA GLU A 15 4.50 9.51 9.38
C GLU A 15 5.24 8.20 9.60
N LEU A 16 6.15 7.85 8.70
CA LEU A 16 7.04 6.68 8.81
C LEU A 16 8.23 6.91 9.74
N GLY A 17 8.45 8.14 10.21
CA GLY A 17 9.60 8.50 11.04
C GLY A 17 10.94 8.40 10.31
N VAL A 18 10.95 8.55 8.99
CA VAL A 18 12.15 8.55 8.14
C VAL A 18 12.50 9.94 7.60
N GLY A 19 11.81 10.98 8.06
CA GLY A 19 12.04 12.37 7.64
C GLY A 19 13.47 12.88 7.87
N SER A 20 14.22 12.28 8.80
CA SER A 20 15.64 12.59 9.04
C SER A 20 16.61 11.94 8.05
N LEU A 21 16.15 10.99 7.23
CA LEU A 21 17.00 10.31 6.24
C LEU A 21 17.19 11.17 4.98
N PRO A 22 18.24 10.94 4.20
CA PRO A 22 18.42 11.61 2.91
C PRO A 22 17.21 11.39 1.98
N PRO A 23 16.84 12.37 1.12
CA PRO A 23 15.66 12.29 0.24
C PRO A 23 15.63 11.04 -0.65
N GLU A 24 16.79 10.58 -1.10
CA GLU A 24 16.91 9.36 -1.90
C GLU A 24 16.56 8.09 -1.10
N SER A 25 17.01 8.01 0.15
CA SER A 25 16.66 6.91 1.06
C SER A 25 15.19 6.97 1.44
N GLN A 26 14.62 8.16 1.68
CA GLN A 26 13.19 8.32 1.89
C GLN A 26 12.39 7.78 0.70
N ARG A 27 12.75 8.14 -0.54
CA ARG A 27 12.09 7.64 -1.75
C ARG A 27 12.13 6.13 -1.85
N ARG A 28 13.29 5.52 -1.62
CA ARG A 28 13.43 4.05 -1.65
C ARG A 28 12.56 3.36 -0.62
N ILE A 29 12.54 3.87 0.62
CA ILE A 29 11.74 3.28 1.70
C ILE A 29 10.25 3.44 1.38
N ILE A 30 9.82 4.62 0.96
CA ILE A 30 8.41 4.89 0.61
C ILE A 30 7.96 4.01 -0.56
N ALA A 31 8.77 3.90 -1.62
CA ALA A 31 8.46 3.04 -2.76
C ALA A 31 8.35 1.57 -2.34
N ARG A 32 9.32 1.08 -1.55
CA ARG A 32 9.31 -0.30 -1.07
C ARG A 32 8.12 -0.60 -0.16
N LEU A 33 7.78 0.33 0.72
CA LEU A 33 6.61 0.20 1.58
C LEU A 33 5.31 0.19 0.76
N GLY A 34 5.22 1.05 -0.26
CA GLY A 34 4.10 1.06 -1.19
C GLY A 34 3.91 -0.27 -1.91
N GLU A 35 4.99 -0.90 -2.39
CA GLU A 35 4.95 -2.25 -2.99
C GLU A 35 4.41 -3.30 -2.00
N ILE A 36 4.90 -3.29 -0.77
CA ILE A 36 4.50 -4.27 0.26
C ILE A 36 3.02 -4.07 0.63
N ILE A 37 2.58 -2.82 0.83
CA ILE A 37 1.19 -2.48 1.09
C ILE A 37 0.29 -2.97 -0.05
N LEU A 38 0.69 -2.72 -1.31
CA LEU A 38 -0.06 -3.16 -2.48
C LEU A 38 -0.17 -4.69 -2.53
N GLN A 39 0.93 -5.40 -2.28
CA GLN A 39 0.95 -6.85 -2.26
C GLN A 39 0.03 -7.42 -1.16
N ARG A 40 0.08 -6.85 0.05
CA ARG A 40 -0.78 -7.27 1.16
C ARG A 40 -2.25 -6.97 0.89
N ALA A 41 -2.57 -5.77 0.40
CA ALA A 41 -3.92 -5.40 0.02
C ALA A 41 -4.48 -6.36 -1.04
N THR A 42 -3.66 -6.71 -2.04
CA THR A 42 -4.00 -7.71 -3.06
C THR A 42 -4.32 -9.07 -2.45
N MET A 43 -3.50 -9.55 -1.50
CA MET A 43 -3.76 -10.81 -0.79
C MET A 43 -5.07 -10.76 0.02
N ASN A 44 -5.28 -9.69 0.80
CA ASN A 44 -6.50 -9.51 1.58
C ASN A 44 -7.76 -9.50 0.70
N ILE A 45 -7.68 -8.84 -0.46
CA ILE A 45 -8.75 -8.85 -1.46
C ILE A 45 -8.98 -10.27 -1.98
N LEU A 46 -7.94 -10.99 -2.36
CA LEU A 46 -8.05 -12.36 -2.86
C LEU A 46 -8.66 -13.32 -1.84
N ASP A 47 -8.39 -13.12 -0.55
CA ASP A 47 -8.95 -13.95 0.53
C ASP A 47 -10.46 -13.78 0.67
N VAL A 48 -10.97 -12.56 0.50
CA VAL A 48 -12.41 -12.26 0.58
C VAL A 48 -13.11 -12.52 -0.76
N LEU A 49 -12.38 -12.39 -1.87
CA LEU A 49 -12.92 -12.57 -3.21
C LEU A 49 -13.26 -14.05 -3.46
N PRO A 50 -14.46 -14.34 -4.00
CA PRO A 50 -14.82 -15.70 -4.41
C PRO A 50 -13.78 -16.31 -5.34
N GLN A 51 -13.44 -17.59 -5.14
CA GLN A 51 -12.36 -18.25 -5.86
C GLN A 51 -12.53 -18.19 -7.38
N GLU A 52 -13.77 -18.32 -7.85
CA GLU A 52 -14.20 -18.23 -9.25
C GLU A 52 -13.90 -16.86 -9.88
N LYS A 53 -13.87 -15.82 -9.05
CA LYS A 53 -13.64 -14.42 -9.44
C LYS A 53 -12.17 -13.99 -9.37
N ARG A 54 -11.31 -14.77 -8.72
CA ARG A 54 -9.86 -14.48 -8.61
C ARG A 54 -9.15 -14.44 -9.96
N GLY A 55 -9.53 -15.31 -10.89
CA GLY A 55 -8.96 -15.31 -12.25
C GLY A 55 -9.33 -14.06 -13.06
N GLU A 56 -10.53 -13.54 -12.86
CA GLU A 56 -11.00 -12.29 -13.49
C GLU A 56 -10.27 -11.08 -12.88
N PHE A 57 -10.16 -11.05 -11.55
CA PHE A 57 -9.40 -10.02 -10.84
C PHE A 57 -7.94 -9.96 -11.27
N GLY A 58 -7.26 -11.11 -11.40
CA GLY A 58 -5.86 -11.15 -11.85
C GLY A 58 -5.66 -10.57 -13.26
N LYS A 59 -6.62 -10.79 -14.17
CA LYS A 59 -6.58 -10.20 -15.52
C LYS A 59 -6.79 -8.70 -15.50
N LEU A 60 -7.74 -8.23 -14.68
CA LEU A 60 -8.01 -6.81 -14.50
C LEU A 60 -6.82 -6.10 -13.86
N ALA A 61 -6.23 -6.68 -12.82
CA ALA A 61 -5.08 -6.13 -12.12
C ALA A 61 -3.79 -6.10 -12.96
N ALA A 62 -3.67 -6.99 -13.96
CA ALA A 62 -2.57 -6.97 -14.92
C ALA A 62 -2.77 -5.98 -16.08
N GLY A 63 -4.00 -5.46 -16.24
CA GLY A 63 -4.32 -4.45 -17.24
C GLY A 63 -3.99 -3.03 -16.78
N GLU A 64 -4.12 -2.06 -17.68
CA GLU A 64 -3.92 -0.64 -17.39
C GLU A 64 -5.21 0.08 -16.96
N ASP A 65 -6.35 -0.61 -16.98
CA ASP A 65 -7.64 -0.04 -16.62
C ASP A 65 -7.90 -0.10 -15.11
N GLN A 66 -7.35 0.90 -14.42
CA GLN A 66 -7.56 1.08 -12.98
C GLN A 66 -9.04 1.29 -12.63
N GLY A 67 -9.84 1.87 -13.52
CA GLY A 67 -11.27 2.08 -13.30
C GLY A 67 -12.05 0.76 -13.28
N ALA A 68 -11.70 -0.16 -14.18
CA ALA A 68 -12.30 -1.49 -14.22
C ALA A 68 -11.96 -2.31 -12.96
N VAL A 69 -10.73 -2.23 -12.45
CA VAL A 69 -10.34 -2.86 -11.17
C VAL A 69 -11.17 -2.30 -10.01
N GLU A 70 -11.31 -0.98 -9.93
CA GLU A 70 -12.06 -0.34 -8.85
C GLU A 70 -13.56 -0.72 -8.88
N MET A 71 -14.18 -0.71 -10.06
CA MET A 71 -15.57 -1.13 -10.24
C MET A 71 -15.78 -2.59 -9.84
N PHE A 72 -14.87 -3.48 -10.25
CA PHE A 72 -14.92 -4.89 -9.90
C PHE A 72 -14.82 -5.11 -8.39
N LEU A 73 -13.89 -4.41 -7.73
CA LEU A 73 -13.74 -4.47 -6.28
C LEU A 73 -14.98 -3.95 -5.56
N LYS A 74 -15.58 -2.84 -6.01
CA LYS A 74 -16.84 -2.34 -5.43
C LYS A 74 -18.01 -3.31 -5.59
N ALA A 75 -18.07 -4.05 -6.69
CA ALA A 75 -19.14 -5.01 -6.96
C ALA A 75 -19.01 -6.32 -6.18
N HIS A 76 -17.78 -6.77 -5.91
CA HIS A 76 -17.52 -8.10 -5.34
C HIS A 76 -16.86 -8.10 -3.96
N VAL A 77 -16.36 -6.95 -3.50
CA VAL A 77 -15.65 -6.78 -2.24
C VAL A 77 -16.21 -5.54 -1.54
N PRO A 78 -17.35 -5.65 -0.83
CA PRO A 78 -18.04 -4.50 -0.23
C PRO A 78 -17.18 -3.71 0.77
N ASN A 79 -16.16 -4.34 1.35
CA ASN A 79 -15.22 -3.71 2.30
C ASN A 79 -13.82 -3.50 1.70
N ALA A 80 -13.70 -3.37 0.37
CA ALA A 80 -12.40 -3.24 -0.30
C ALA A 80 -11.54 -2.10 0.27
N GLU A 81 -12.15 -0.95 0.54
CA GLU A 81 -11.47 0.22 1.12
C GLU A 81 -10.94 -0.06 2.54
N GLU A 82 -11.72 -0.78 3.36
CA GLU A 82 -11.28 -1.19 4.70
C GLU A 82 -10.10 -2.17 4.63
N LEU A 83 -10.09 -3.10 3.67
CA LEU A 83 -9.00 -4.06 3.48
C LEU A 83 -7.70 -3.36 3.07
N VAL A 84 -7.77 -2.34 2.21
CA VAL A 84 -6.62 -1.52 1.83
C VAL A 84 -6.14 -0.70 3.04
N ASN A 85 -7.04 -0.04 3.75
CA ASN A 85 -6.71 0.73 4.94
C ASN A 85 -6.09 -0.13 6.05
N ALA A 86 -6.58 -1.36 6.22
CA ALA A 86 -6.00 -2.33 7.14
C ALA A 86 -4.59 -2.72 6.73
N ALA A 87 -4.34 -2.98 5.44
CA ALA A 87 -3.00 -3.28 4.93
C ALA A 87 -2.03 -2.11 5.16
N ILE A 88 -2.47 -0.87 4.92
CA ILE A 88 -1.67 0.34 5.20
C ILE A 88 -1.31 0.42 6.68
N ARG A 89 -2.30 0.31 7.57
CA ARG A 89 -2.06 0.39 9.03
C ARG A 89 -1.10 -0.69 9.51
N GLN A 90 -1.34 -1.93 9.10
CA GLN A 90 -0.51 -3.07 9.49
C GLN A 90 0.95 -2.86 9.08
N GLU A 91 1.21 -2.41 7.85
CA GLU A 91 2.60 -2.24 7.40
C GLU A 91 3.27 -0.99 7.95
N VAL A 92 2.52 0.08 8.17
CA VAL A 92 3.06 1.27 8.85
C VAL A 92 3.43 0.92 10.30
N GLU A 93 2.60 0.16 11.01
CA GLU A 93 2.90 -0.31 12.37
C GLU A 93 4.07 -1.29 12.39
N ALA A 94 4.11 -2.27 11.48
CA ALA A 94 5.21 -3.22 11.36
C ALA A 94 6.54 -2.50 11.08
N PHE A 95 6.53 -1.52 10.17
CA PHE A 95 7.71 -0.72 9.86
C PHE A 95 8.19 0.10 11.07
N LYS A 96 7.26 0.73 11.80
CA LYS A 96 7.59 1.47 13.04
C LYS A 96 8.16 0.55 14.12
N GLY A 97 7.56 -0.63 14.31
CA GLY A 97 8.03 -1.66 15.24
C GLY A 97 9.44 -2.15 14.91
N PHE A 98 9.67 -2.49 13.63
CA PHE A 98 10.99 -2.89 13.14
C PHE A 98 12.05 -1.82 13.40
N LYS A 99 11.72 -0.54 13.14
CA LYS A 99 12.61 0.59 13.42
C LYS A 99 12.91 0.76 14.91
N ALA A 100 11.91 0.60 15.78
CA ALA A 100 12.10 0.70 17.23
C ALA A 100 13.02 -0.41 17.75
N GLN A 101 12.89 -1.63 17.21
CA GLN A 101 13.73 -2.76 17.56
C GLN A 101 15.18 -2.59 17.08
N LEU A 102 15.40 -1.99 15.90
CA LEU A 102 16.73 -1.63 15.42
C LEU A 102 17.41 -0.54 16.25
N ALA A 103 16.65 0.39 16.84
CA ALA A 103 17.20 1.45 17.68
C ALA A 103 17.51 0.99 19.13
N ALA A 104 17.02 -0.19 19.52
CA ALA A 104 17.22 -0.77 20.84
C ALA A 104 18.42 -1.74 20.93
N ASN A 105 19.09 -2.01 19.81
CA ASN A 105 20.33 -2.79 19.70
C ASN A 105 21.49 -1.89 19.29
#